data_AF-A0A645CET3-F1
#
_entry.id   AF-A0A645CET3-F1
#
_cell.length_a   1.000
_cell.length_b   1.000
_cell.length_c   1.000
_cell.angle_alpha   90.00
_cell.angle_beta   90.00
_cell.angle_gamma   90.00
#
_symmetry.space_group_name_H-M   'P 1'
#
loop_
_entity.id
_entity.type
_entity.pdbx_description
1 polymer ?
#
loop_
_entity_poly.entity_id
_entity_poly.type
_entity_poly.pdbx_seq_one_letter_code
_entity_poly.pdbx_strand_id
1 'polypeptide(L)'
;MTNDAVSLPVFRPLIGFDKEEIIDRAKAIGSFDTSILPYEDCCTVFVPQHPVTKPKLETIRRSEALVDFAPMIDRAIAQTEQLTIEP
;
A
#
# COMPACT_ATOMS: atom_id res chain seq x y z
N MET A 1 0.08 -5.16 -12.65
CA MET A 1 1.04 -5.85 -11.77
C MET A 1 0.44 -6.13 -10.41
N THR A 2 0.07 -5.12 -9.61
CA THR A 2 -0.66 -5.35 -8.35
C THR A 2 -2.00 -6.07 -8.53
N ASN A 3 -2.64 -5.93 -9.69
CA ASN A 3 -3.84 -6.71 -10.02
C ASN A 3 -3.58 -8.23 -10.20
N ASP A 4 -2.34 -8.68 -10.37
CA ASP A 4 -2.04 -10.13 -10.48
C ASP A 4 -2.14 -10.83 -9.11
N ALA A 5 -1.97 -10.08 -8.02
CA ALA A 5 -1.96 -10.61 -6.67
C ALA A 5 -3.36 -10.94 -6.13
N VAL A 6 -4.43 -10.45 -6.77
CA VAL A 6 -5.82 -10.59 -6.27
C VAL A 6 -6.80 -10.80 -7.41
N SER A 7 -7.81 -11.64 -7.18
CA SER A 7 -8.94 -11.81 -8.11
C SER A 7 -10.04 -10.76 -7.94
N LEU A 8 -10.05 -10.07 -6.79
CA LEU A 8 -11.02 -9.03 -6.48
C LEU A 8 -10.73 -7.73 -7.25
N PRO A 9 -11.76 -6.96 -7.64
CA PRO A 9 -11.57 -5.64 -8.23
C PRO A 9 -10.81 -4.69 -7.30
N VAL A 10 -9.75 -4.06 -7.81
CA VAL A 10 -8.98 -3.02 -7.09
C VAL A 10 -9.45 -1.64 -7.56
N PHE A 11 -10.27 -0.99 -6.75
CA PHE A 11 -10.70 0.38 -7.01
C PHE A 11 -9.56 1.37 -6.78
N ARG A 12 -9.35 2.30 -7.72
CA ARG A 12 -8.33 3.35 -7.63
C ARG A 12 -9.00 4.73 -7.78
N PRO A 13 -9.74 5.20 -6.76
CA PRO A 13 -10.51 6.45 -6.88
C PRO A 13 -9.66 7.67 -7.23
N LEU A 14 -8.38 7.64 -6.87
CA LEU A 14 -7.44 8.74 -7.08
C LEU A 14 -6.68 8.69 -8.41
N ILE A 15 -6.92 7.70 -9.28
CA ILE A 15 -6.07 7.45 -10.48
C ILE A 15 -6.02 8.61 -11.49
N GLY A 16 -7.05 9.46 -11.51
CA GLY A 16 -7.16 10.58 -12.44
C GLY A 16 -6.93 11.96 -11.82
N PHE A 17 -6.56 12.03 -10.54
CA PHE A 17 -6.34 13.29 -9.84
C PHE A 17 -4.85 13.63 -9.79
N ASP A 18 -4.55 14.93 -9.90
CA ASP A 18 -3.23 15.43 -9.51
C ASP A 18 -3.11 15.55 -7.98
N LYS A 19 -1.91 15.94 -7.53
CA LYS A 19 -1.61 16.01 -6.10
C LYS A 19 -2.35 17.15 -5.40
N GLU A 20 -2.54 18.29 -6.04
CA GLU A 20 -3.21 19.44 -5.45
C GLU A 20 -4.70 19.14 -5.27
N GLU A 21 -5.33 18.49 -6.25
CA GLU A 21 -6.73 18.06 -6.14
C GLU A 21 -6.95 17.07 -4.98
N ILE A 22 -6.01 16.15 -4.74
CA ILE A 22 -6.06 15.22 -3.61
C ILE A 22 -5.92 15.97 -2.28
N ILE A 23 -5.00 16.94 -2.22
CA ILE A 23 -4.77 17.76 -1.03
C ILE A 23 -6.01 18.59 -0.68
N ASP A 24 -6.63 19.23 -1.66
CA ASP A 24 -7.83 20.05 -1.43
C ASP A 24 -9.01 19.21 -0.93
N ARG A 25 -9.16 17.99 -1.45
CA ARG A 25 -10.14 17.02 -0.93
C ARG A 25 -9.83 16.59 0.50
N ALA A 26 -8.57 16.31 0.82
CA ALA A 26 -8.13 15.95 2.17
C ALA A 26 -8.40 17.07 3.18
N LYS A 27 -8.18 18.33 2.80
CA LYS A 27 -8.53 19.51 3.61
C LYS A 27 -10.05 19.63 3.79
N ALA A 28 -10.82 19.44 2.72
CA ALA A 28 -12.27 19.53 2.77
C ALA A 28 -12.93 18.50 3.70
N ILE A 29 -12.34 17.31 3.84
CA ILE A 29 -12.81 16.26 4.77
C ILE A 29 -12.10 16.28 6.13
N GLY A 30 -11.19 17.22 6.37
CA GLY A 30 -10.49 17.37 7.65
C GLY A 30 -9.41 16.32 7.93
N SER A 31 -8.94 15.57 6.93
CA SER A 31 -7.91 14.53 7.13
C SER A 31 -6.48 15.02 6.92
N PHE A 32 -6.30 16.20 6.30
CA PHE A 32 -4.99 16.68 5.88
C PHE A 32 -3.98 16.79 7.04
N ASP A 33 -4.38 17.43 8.14
CA ASP A 33 -3.47 17.72 9.26
C ASP A 33 -2.96 16.44 9.94
N THR A 34 -3.81 15.42 10.08
CA THR A 34 -3.41 14.11 10.62
C THR A 34 -2.48 13.37 9.65
N SER A 35 -2.75 13.42 8.34
CA SER A 35 -1.97 12.70 7.33
C SER A 35 -0.54 13.24 7.13
N ILE A 36 -0.25 14.47 7.57
CA ILE A 36 1.09 15.09 7.42
C ILE A 36 1.92 15.08 8.72
N LEU A 37 1.45 14.40 9.76
CA LEU A 37 2.21 14.27 11.00
C LEU A 37 3.57 13.60 10.74
N PRO A 38 4.65 14.05 11.41
CA PRO A 38 6.01 13.60 11.12
C PRO A 38 6.27 12.20 11.69
N TYR A 39 5.77 11.19 10.99
CA TYR A 39 6.05 9.79 11.29
C TYR A 39 7.10 9.24 10.32
N GLU A 40 7.90 8.27 10.78
CA GLU A 40 8.77 7.53 9.88
C GLU A 40 7.91 6.63 8.97
N ASP A 41 7.74 7.07 7.73
CA ASP A 41 7.11 6.26 6.71
C ASP A 41 7.98 5.03 6.44
N CYS A 42 7.39 3.84 6.64
CA CYS A 42 8.02 2.56 6.34
C CYS A 42 8.55 2.48 4.89
N CYS A 43 7.97 3.28 3.98
CA CYS A 43 8.43 3.46 2.61
C CYS A 43 9.92 3.87 2.54
N THR A 44 10.40 4.75 3.41
CA THR A 44 11.81 5.18 3.37
C THR A 44 12.79 4.08 3.77
N VAL A 45 12.35 3.15 4.62
CA VAL A 45 13.18 2.04 5.13
C VAL A 45 13.28 0.90 4.10
N PHE A 46 12.21 0.63 3.35
CA PHE A 46 12.12 -0.53 2.46
C PHE A 46 12.24 -0.20 0.96
N VAL A 47 12.32 1.08 0.58
CA VAL A 47 12.46 1.47 -0.83
C VAL A 47 13.87 1.13 -1.34
N PRO A 48 14.00 0.36 -2.44
CA PRO A 48 15.28 0.14 -3.07
C PRO A 48 15.79 1.44 -3.72
N GLN A 49 17.11 1.64 -3.73
CA GLN A 49 17.78 2.80 -4.34
C GLN A 49 17.38 3.04 -5.81
N HIS A 50 17.09 1.97 -6.56
CA HIS A 50 16.74 2.03 -7.97
C HIS A 50 15.47 1.20 -8.26
N PRO A 51 14.27 1.78 -8.05
CA PRO A 51 13.00 1.06 -8.28
C PRO A 51 12.76 0.83 -9.78
N VAL A 52 12.25 -0.36 -10.11
CA VAL A 52 11.92 -0.75 -11.48
C VAL A 52 10.53 -0.20 -11.86
N THR A 53 10.46 0.67 -12.86
CA THR A 53 9.21 1.34 -13.27
C THR A 53 8.30 0.48 -14.16
N LYS A 54 8.85 -0.54 -14.82
CA LYS A 54 8.10 -1.51 -15.64
C LYS A 54 8.52 -2.94 -15.28
N PRO A 55 8.09 -3.46 -14.13
CA PRO A 55 8.47 -4.82 -13.74
C PRO A 55 7.84 -5.86 -14.68
N LYS A 56 8.39 -7.08 -14.69
CA LYS A 56 7.83 -8.23 -15.44
C LYS A 56 7.30 -9.27 -14.45
N LEU A 57 6.09 -9.80 -14.70
CA LEU A 57 5.44 -10.73 -13.77
C LEU A 57 6.25 -12.00 -13.53
N GLU A 58 6.89 -12.53 -14.58
CA GLU A 58 7.79 -13.68 -14.49
C GLU A 58 8.92 -13.45 -13.47
N THR A 59 9.56 -12.27 -13.52
CA THR A 59 10.64 -11.91 -12.58
C THR A 59 10.12 -11.81 -11.15
N ILE A 60 8.92 -11.23 -10.96
CA ILE A 60 8.29 -11.12 -9.64
C ILE A 60 8.03 -12.50 -9.06
N ARG A 61 7.34 -13.39 -9.80
CA ARG A 61 7.01 -14.74 -9.33
C ARG A 61 8.25 -15.57 -9.01
N ARG A 62 9.32 -15.42 -9.81
CA ARG A 62 10.61 -16.08 -9.54
C ARG A 62 11.22 -15.60 -8.22
N SER A 63 11.16 -14.29 -7.93
CA SER A 63 11.65 -13.74 -6.67
C SER A 63 10.79 -14.17 -5.48
N GLU A 64 9.47 -14.20 -5.64
CA GLU A 64 8.53 -14.65 -4.61
C GLU A 64 8.74 -16.13 -4.25
N ALA A 65 9.05 -16.98 -5.23
CA ALA A 65 9.33 -18.40 -4.98
C ALA A 65 10.60 -18.68 -4.16
N LEU A 66 11.47 -17.68 -3.94
CA LEU A 66 12.66 -17.82 -3.11
C LEU A 66 12.35 -17.82 -1.60
N VAL A 67 11.15 -17.38 -1.22
CA VAL A 67 10.74 -17.23 0.17
C VAL A 67 9.34 -17.82 0.35
N ASP A 68 9.19 -18.70 1.34
CA ASP A 68 7.86 -19.18 1.71
C ASP A 68 7.14 -18.14 2.57
N PHE A 69 6.31 -17.32 1.91
CA PHE A 69 5.52 -16.28 2.58
C PHE A 69 4.26 -16.83 3.25
N ALA A 70 3.81 -18.06 2.95
CA ALA A 70 2.56 -18.60 3.49
C ALA A 70 2.49 -18.53 5.03
N PRO A 71 3.47 -19.04 5.79
CA PRO A 71 3.42 -18.96 7.25
C PRO A 71 3.52 -17.52 7.78
N MET A 72 4.17 -16.61 7.04
CA MET A 72 4.27 -15.20 7.43
C MET A 72 2.93 -14.48 7.26
N ILE A 73 2.23 -14.76 6.15
CA ILE A 73 0.91 -14.21 5.83
C ILE A 73 -0.12 -14.74 6.83
N ASP A 74 -0.14 -16.04 7.08
CA ASP A 74 -1.05 -16.67 8.05
C ASP A 74 -0.88 -16.08 9.45
N ARG A 75 0.37 -15.89 9.88
CA ARG A 75 0.67 -15.25 11.17
C ARG A 75 0.20 -13.79 11.20
N ALA A 76 0.43 -13.01 10.15
CA ALA A 76 0.01 -11.61 10.09
C ALA A 76 -1.52 -11.48 10.17
N ILE A 77 -2.26 -12.35 9.47
CA ILE A 77 -3.73 -12.38 9.53
C ILE A 77 -4.20 -12.79 10.94
N ALA A 78 -3.64 -13.86 11.50
CA ALA A 78 -4.04 -14.36 12.81
C ALA A 78 -3.78 -13.37 13.96
N GLN A 79 -2.76 -12.50 13.82
CA GLN A 79 -2.40 -11.49 14.82
C GLN A 79 -3.03 -10.11 14.55
N THR A 80 -3.99 -10.00 13.63
CA THR A 80 -4.66 -8.73 13.33
C THR A 80 -5.52 -8.28 14.52
N GLU A 81 -5.31 -7.05 14.99
CA GLU A 81 -6.15 -6.40 16.00
C GLU A 81 -7.31 -5.67 15.33
N GLN A 82 -8.52 -5.76 15.90
CA GLN A 82 -9.70 -5.04 15.43
C GLN A 82 -10.14 -4.02 16.47
N LEU A 83 -10.22 -2.76 16.05
CA LEU A 83 -10.66 -1.63 16.86
C LEU A 83 -11.92 -1.04 16.23
N THR A 84 -12.95 -0.81 17.04
CA THR A 84 -14.16 -0.08 16.62
C THR A 84 -14.06 1.35 17.12
N ILE A 85 -14.11 2.32 16.21
CA ILE A 85 -14.07 3.74 16.54
C ILE A 85 -15.48 4.30 16.34
N GLU A 86 -16.06 4.82 17.42
CA GLU A 86 -17.31 5.56 17.38
C GLU A 86 -17.00 7.06 17.19
N PRO A 87 -17.89 7.81 16.50
CA PRO A 87 -17.67 9.23 16.21
C PRO A 87 -17.66 10.14 17.44
#